data_AF-L8JRG0-F1
#
_entry.id   AF-L8JRG0-F1
#
_cell.length_a   1.000
_cell.length_b   1.000
_cell.length_c   1.000
_cell.angle_alpha   90.00
_cell.angle_beta   90.00
_cell.angle_gamma   90.00
#
_symmetry.space_group_name_H-M   'P 1'
#
loop_
_entity.id
_entity.type
_entity.pdbx_description
1 polymer ?
#
loop_
_entity_poly.entity_id
_entity_poly.type
_entity_poly.pdbx_seq_one_letter_code
_entity_poly.pdbx_strand_id
1 'polypeptide(L)' 'MKITALIPEDLIEEVKKATGGKNITESLIIALKAYLAHRKIDYLIDQVQKESLQFNEDYTAYGIRKINRNR' A
#
# COMPACT_ATOMS: atom_id res chain seq x y z
N MET A 1 -7.27 11.00 -21.76
CA MET A 1 -7.28 12.47 -21.59
C MET A 1 -5.87 12.99 -21.83
N LYS A 2 -5.69 14.07 -22.59
CA LYS A 2 -4.37 14.69 -22.83
C LYS A 2 -4.14 15.76 -21.76
N ILE A 3 -2.96 15.78 -21.15
CA ILE A 3 -2.59 16.71 -20.08
C ILE A 3 -1.23 17.33 -20.48
N THR A 4 -1.07 18.62 -20.18
CA THR A 4 0.20 19.34 -20.34
C THR A 4 0.63 19.80 -18.95
N ALA A 5 1.89 19.54 -18.57
CA ALA A 5 2.45 19.92 -17.28
C ALA A 5 3.87 20.43 -17.46
N LEU A 6 4.29 21.36 -16.60
CA LEU A 6 5.67 21.81 -16.49
C LEU A 6 6.35 20.99 -15.41
N ILE A 7 7.38 20.23 -15.78
CA ILE A 7 8.10 19.32 -14.89
C ILE A 7 9.60 19.51 -15.13
N PRO A 8 10.43 19.54 -14.07
CA PRO A 8 11.89 19.58 -14.21
C PRO A 8 12.44 18.38 -15.00
N GLU A 9 13.42 18.63 -15.88
CA GLU A 9 14.02 17.62 -16.77
C GLU A 9 14.78 16.53 -15.99
N ASP A 10 15.48 16.94 -14.93
CA ASP A 10 16.21 16.05 -14.03
C ASP A 10 15.27 15.03 -13.36
N LEU A 11 14.11 15.49 -12.90
CA LEU A 11 13.08 14.62 -12.32
C LEU A 11 12.51 13.65 -13.36
N ILE A 12 12.28 14.10 -14.60
CA ILE A 12 11.81 13.23 -15.70
C ILE A 12 12.82 12.10 -15.94
N GLU A 13 14.10 12.42 -16.01
CA GLU A 13 15.16 11.45 -16.27
C GLU A 13 15.34 10.47 -15.10
N GLU A 14 15.25 10.94 -13.86
CA GLU A 14 15.28 10.08 -12.67
C GLU A 14 14.09 9.11 -12.66
N VAL A 15 12.88 9.61 -12.89
CA VAL A 15 11.66 8.79 -12.92
C VAL A 15 11.74 7.75 -14.05
N LYS A 16 12.16 8.14 -15.26
CA LYS A 16 12.30 7.18 -16.37
C LYS A 16 13.30 6.07 -16.05
N LYS A 17 14.44 6.41 -15.44
CA LYS A 17 15.44 5.42 -15.00
C LYS A 17 14.89 4.50 -13.92
N ALA A 18 14.21 5.06 -12.92
CA ALA A 18 13.66 4.31 -11.80
C ALA A 18 12.53 3.35 -12.22
N THR A 19 11.67 3.76 -13.15
CA THR A 19 10.52 2.95 -13.58
C THR A 19 10.81 2.04 -14.76
N GLY A 20 11.88 2.29 -15.53
CA GLY A 20 12.22 1.53 -16.74
C GLY A 20 11.18 1.65 -17.86
N GLY A 21 10.36 2.71 -17.84
CA GLY A 21 9.27 2.91 -18.79
C GLY A 21 9.80 3.29 -20.17
N LYS A 22 9.11 2.88 -21.23
CA LYS A 22 9.54 3.13 -22.62
C LYS A 22 9.44 4.61 -23.00
N ASN A 23 8.56 5.35 -22.33
CA ASN A 23 8.36 6.79 -22.50
C ASN A 23 7.99 7.46 -21.16
N ILE A 24 7.93 8.79 -21.17
CA ILE A 24 7.62 9.57 -19.96
C ILE A 24 6.21 9.28 -19.43
N THR A 25 5.22 9.09 -20.31
CA THR A 25 3.85 8.83 -19.90
C THR A 25 3.74 7.52 -19.13
N GLU A 26 4.33 6.45 -19.65
CA GLU A 26 4.37 5.14 -19.00
C GLU A 26 5.11 5.21 -17.66
N SER A 27 6.25 5.91 -17.64
CA SER A 27 7.05 6.11 -16.44
C SER A 27 6.26 6.84 -15.35
N LEU A 28 5.57 7.92 -15.69
CA LEU A 28 4.71 8.65 -14.76
C LEU A 28 3.53 7.80 -14.27
N ILE A 29 2.90 7.00 -15.14
CA ILE A 29 1.82 6.10 -14.72
C ILE A 29 2.31 5.08 -13.68
N ILE A 30 3.49 4.49 -13.89
CA ILE A 30 4.09 3.55 -12.95
C ILE A 30 4.39 4.25 -11.62
N ALA A 31 5.06 5.40 -11.68
CA ALA A 31 5.42 6.17 -10.49
C ALA A 31 4.19 6.60 -9.66
N LEU A 32 3.13 7.09 -10.32
CA LEU A 32 1.90 7.50 -9.65
C LEU A 32 1.16 6.32 -9.01
N LYS A 33 1.11 5.17 -9.68
CA LYS A 33 0.53 3.95 -9.11
C LYS A 33 1.31 3.48 -7.89
N ALA A 34 2.64 3.49 -7.97
CA ALA A 34 3.51 3.11 -6.87
C ALA A 34 3.35 4.05 -5.66
N TYR A 35 3.28 5.36 -5.91
CA TYR A 35 3.02 6.37 -4.88
C TYR A 35 1.68 6.12 -4.17
N LEU A 36 0.60 5.90 -4.93
CA LEU A 36 -0.72 5.61 -4.33
C LEU A 36 -0.72 4.29 -3.55
N ALA A 37 0.00 3.27 -4.01
CA ALA A 37 0.14 2.01 -3.28
C ALA A 37 0.87 2.22 -1.94
N HIS A 38 1.97 2.97 -1.93
CA HIS A 38 2.70 3.29 -0.69
C HIS A 38 1.82 4.07 0.29
N ARG A 39 1.11 5.11 -0.18
CA ARG A 39 0.20 5.88 0.68
C ARG A 39 -0.90 5.03 1.31
N LYS A 40 -1.40 4.00 0.60
CA LYS A 40 -2.38 3.05 1.14
C LYS A 40 -1.77 2.15 2.22
N ILE A 41 -0.53 1.71 2.03
CA ILE A 41 0.20 0.92 3.03
C ILE A 41 0.46 1.75 4.28
N ASP A 42 0.96 2.98 4.13
CA ASP A 42 1.20 3.89 5.26
C ASP A 42 -0.07 4.14 6.07
N TYR A 43 -1.18 4.37 5.36
CA TYR A 43 -2.49 4.52 5.98
C TYR A 43 -2.91 3.27 6.75
N LEU A 44 -2.77 2.08 6.15
CA LEU A 44 -3.11 0.82 6.80
C LEU A 44 -2.26 0.60 8.07
N ILE A 45 -0.96 0.92 8.01
CA ILE A 45 -0.05 0.81 9.16
C ILE A 45 -0.52 1.72 10.29
N ASP A 46 -0.86 2.98 10.00
CA ASP A 46 -1.41 3.92 10.99
C ASP A 46 -2.72 3.41 11.62
N GLN A 47 -3.60 2.78 10.82
CA GLN A 47 -4.81 2.16 11.36
C GLN A 47 -4.50 0.99 12.30
N VAL A 48 -3.58 0.10 11.91
CA VAL A 48 -3.17 -1.05 12.75
C VAL A 48 -2.44 -0.59 14.02
N GLN A 49 -1.72 0.53 13.98
CA GLN A 49 -1.09 1.11 15.17
C GLN A 49 -2.11 1.70 16.14
N LYS A 50 -3.17 2.33 15.62
CA LYS A 50 -4.27 2.88 16.44
C LYS A 50 -5.11 1.77 17.07
N GLU A 51 -5.43 0.76 16.28
CA GLU A 51 -6.19 -0.40 16.71
C GLU A 51 -5.51 -1.66 16.20
N SER A 52 -4.76 -2.31 17.08
CA SER A 52 -4.06 -3.54 16.76
C SER A 52 -5.05 -4.62 16.32
N LEU A 53 -4.68 -5.39 15.30
CA LEU A 53 -5.44 -6.57 14.88
C LEU A 53 -5.64 -7.50 16.09
N GLN A 54 -6.89 -7.71 16.46
CA GLN A 54 -7.25 -8.65 17.53
C GLN A 54 -7.61 -9.99 16.91
N PHE A 55 -7.03 -11.06 17.45
CA PHE A 55 -7.48 -12.41 17.11
C PHE A 55 -8.87 -12.62 17.69
N ASN A 56 -9.75 -13.23 16.91
CA ASN A 56 -11.04 -13.63 17.42
C ASN A 56 -10.83 -14.62 18.58
N GLU A 57 -11.41 -14.30 19.74
CA GLU A 57 -11.19 -15.00 21.00
C GLU A 57 -11.52 -16.50 20.89
N ASP A 58 -12.50 -16.89 20.08
CA ASP A 58 -12.92 -18.27 19.88
C ASP A 58 -11.82 -19.13 19.24
N TYR A 59 -10.88 -18.52 18.51
CA TYR A 59 -9.73 -19.20 17.90
C TYR A 59 -8.47 -19.14 18.78
N THR A 60 -8.53 -18.49 19.94
CA THR A 60 -7.44 -18.57 20.92
C THR A 60 -7.46 -19.90 21.66
N ALA A 61 -6.33 -20.31 22.24
CA ALA A 61 -6.26 -21.54 23.02
C ALA A 61 -7.26 -21.55 24.19
N TYR A 62 -7.57 -20.39 24.77
CA TYR A 62 -8.61 -20.26 25.80
C TYR A 62 -10.02 -20.42 25.22
N GLY A 63 -10.33 -19.74 24.10
CA GLY A 63 -11.62 -19.86 23.42
C GLY A 63 -11.94 -21.30 23.00
N ILE A 64 -10.98 -21.99 22.39
CA ILE A 64 -11.12 -23.41 22.01
C ILE A 64 -11.39 -24.29 23.24
N ARG A 65 -10.67 -24.06 24.36
CA ARG A 65 -10.93 -24.79 25.62
C ARG A 65 -12.32 -24.51 26.18
N LYS A 66 -12.80 -23.27 26.10
CA LYS A 66 -14.16 -22.89 26.55
C LYS A 66 -15.23 -23.59 25.71
N ILE A 67 -15.08 -23.58 24.39
CA ILE A 67 -15.98 -24.28 23.46
C ILE A 67 -16.01 -25.79 23.76
N ASN A 68 -14.84 -26.42 23.92
CA ASN A 68 -14.76 -27.86 24.19
C ASN A 68 -15.28 -28.27 25.57
N ARG A 69 -15.29 -27.37 26.56
CA ARG A 69 -15.83 -27.63 27.90
C ARG A 69 -17.35 -27.43 28.03
N ASN A 70 -17.95 -26.68 27.10
CA ASN A 70 -19.38 -26.42 27.06
C ASN A 70 -20.15 -27.38 26.12
N ARG A 71 -19.46 -28.40 25.58
CA ARG A 71 -20.04 -29.57 24.92
C ARG A 71 -20.27 -30.68 25.93
#